data_AF-A0A1Z8Y2Z4-F1
#
_entry.id   AF-A0A1Z8Y2Z4-F1
#
_cell.length_a   1.000
_cell.length_b   1.000
_cell.length_c   1.000
_cell.angle_alpha   90.00
_cell.angle_beta   90.00
_cell.angle_gamma   90.00
#
_symmetry.space_group_name_H-M   'P 1'
#
loop_
_entity.id
_entity.type
_entity.pdbx_description
1 polymer ?
#
loop_
_entity_poly.entity_id
_entity_poly.type
_entity_poly.pdbx_seq_one_letter_code
_entity_poly.pdbx_strand_id
1 'polypeptide(L)'
;MGRRKKYRPQEDNDPELDISSLVDVAFLLLIYFLVTSTLKPDETDLSIVLPSQVPNENPLDIDPIAIVIGPDGSVTYNEENIPISGGSGADRLPELRQRLKSYKLLADGTNQEAMVTLKADDAGKTQRFIDVVNALASVKIKNVTMTGFRDEEE
;
A
#
# COMPACT_ATOMS: atom_id res chain seq x y z
N MET A 1 -24.42 2.26 89.41
CA MET A 1 -23.85 1.27 88.48
C MET A 1 -24.36 1.57 87.08
N GLY A 2 -23.49 1.95 86.15
CA GLY A 2 -23.83 2.17 84.74
C GLY A 2 -22.71 1.62 83.87
N ARG A 3 -22.92 0.42 83.31
CA ARG A 3 -21.92 -0.33 82.54
C ARG A 3 -21.81 0.30 81.15
N ARG A 4 -20.75 1.08 80.89
CA ARG A 4 -20.47 1.61 79.54
C ARG A 4 -20.08 0.47 78.61
N LYS A 5 -20.94 0.17 77.63
CA LYS A 5 -20.69 -0.77 76.53
C LYS A 5 -19.67 -0.12 75.58
N LYS A 6 -18.44 -0.65 75.54
CA LYS A 6 -17.40 -0.17 74.61
C LYS A 6 -17.78 -0.55 73.19
N TYR A 7 -17.92 0.44 72.32
CA TYR A 7 -18.02 0.28 70.87
C TYR A 7 -16.68 -0.23 70.34
N ARG A 8 -16.70 -1.32 69.59
CA ARG A 8 -15.54 -1.92 68.94
C ARG A 8 -15.55 -1.39 67.48
N PRO A 9 -14.49 -0.71 67.00
CA PRO A 9 -14.42 -0.30 65.61
C PRO A 9 -14.43 -1.54 64.71
N GLN A 10 -15.21 -1.50 63.65
CA GLN A 10 -15.18 -2.50 62.58
C GLN A 10 -13.95 -2.18 61.72
N GLU A 11 -13.03 -3.13 61.58
CA GLU A 11 -11.84 -2.97 60.72
C GLU A 11 -12.32 -2.80 59.27
N ASP A 12 -12.01 -1.64 58.68
CA ASP A 12 -12.10 -1.42 57.24
C ASP A 12 -11.20 -2.45 56.55
N ASN A 13 -11.82 -3.50 56.03
CA ASN A 13 -11.13 -4.43 55.15
C ASN A 13 -11.07 -3.72 53.80
N ASP A 14 -9.91 -3.15 53.47
CA ASP A 14 -9.62 -2.73 52.10
C ASP A 14 -9.98 -3.89 51.17
N PRO A 15 -10.80 -3.69 50.12
CA PRO A 15 -11.14 -4.75 49.20
C PRO A 15 -9.85 -5.25 48.56
N GLU A 16 -9.44 -6.47 48.93
CA GLU A 16 -8.28 -7.14 48.36
C GLU A 16 -8.52 -7.28 46.85
N LEU A 17 -7.73 -6.57 46.05
CA LEU A 17 -7.89 -6.60 44.60
C LEU A 17 -7.58 -8.02 44.11
N ASP A 18 -8.57 -8.65 43.47
CA ASP A 18 -8.42 -9.99 42.89
C ASP A 18 -7.43 -9.95 41.71
N ILE A 19 -6.14 -10.12 42.01
CA ILE A 19 -5.05 -10.17 41.03
C ILE A 19 -5.30 -11.27 39.99
N SER A 20 -5.96 -12.36 40.38
CA SER A 20 -6.35 -13.45 39.47
C SER A 20 -7.23 -12.96 38.31
N SER A 21 -8.18 -12.07 38.59
CA SER A 21 -9.11 -11.54 37.57
C SER A 21 -8.40 -10.56 36.63
N LEU A 22 -7.43 -9.79 37.15
CA LEU A 22 -6.64 -8.86 36.34
C LEU A 22 -5.69 -9.59 35.39
N VAL A 23 -5.06 -10.67 35.87
CA VAL A 23 -4.16 -11.50 35.06
C VAL A 23 -4.91 -12.12 33.88
N ASP A 24 -6.15 -12.59 34.09
CA ASP A 24 -6.97 -13.18 33.01
C ASP A 24 -7.29 -12.15 31.91
N VAL A 25 -7.72 -10.94 32.29
CA VAL A 25 -7.99 -9.85 31.34
C VAL A 25 -6.72 -9.45 30.57
N ALA A 26 -5.57 -9.34 31.24
CA ALA A 26 -4.30 -9.05 30.58
C ALA A 26 -3.90 -10.16 29.60
N PHE A 27 -4.14 -11.42 29.94
CA PHE A 27 -3.83 -12.56 29.08
C PHE A 27 -4.71 -12.61 27.83
N LEU A 28 -6.01 -12.31 27.97
CA LEU A 28 -6.94 -12.16 26.84
C LEU A 28 -6.50 -11.04 25.89
N LEU A 29 -6.02 -9.91 26.44
CA LEU A 29 -5.48 -8.82 25.62
C LEU A 29 -4.21 -9.23 24.87
N LEU A 30 -3.30 -9.97 25.52
CA LEU A 30 -2.08 -10.48 24.85
C LEU A 30 -2.41 -11.43 23.70
N ILE A 31 -3.34 -12.37 23.90
CA ILE A 31 -3.79 -13.27 22.82
C ILE A 31 -4.46 -12.47 21.71
N TYR A 32 -5.32 -11.52 22.06
CA TYR A 32 -5.97 -10.65 21.09
C TYR A 32 -4.94 -9.89 20.24
N PHE A 33 -3.94 -9.26 20.85
CA PHE A 33 -2.88 -8.56 20.12
C PHE A 33 -2.01 -9.50 19.30
N LEU A 34 -1.68 -10.69 19.82
CA LEU A 34 -0.89 -11.68 19.10
C LEU A 34 -1.62 -12.15 17.84
N VAL A 35 -2.91 -12.49 17.94
CA VAL A 35 -3.71 -12.94 16.80
C VAL A 35 -3.98 -11.79 15.82
N THR A 36 -4.34 -10.61 16.31
CA THR A 36 -4.66 -9.45 15.45
C THR A 36 -3.43 -8.78 14.83
N SER A 37 -2.23 -8.94 15.39
CA SER A 37 -0.98 -8.45 14.78
C SER A 37 -0.69 -9.10 13.42
N THR A 38 -1.19 -10.31 13.17
CA THR A 38 -1.06 -11.01 11.88
C THR A 38 -2.13 -10.60 10.86
N LEU A 39 -3.13 -9.81 11.28
CA LEU A 39 -4.20 -9.31 10.40
C LEU A 39 -3.89 -7.97 9.75
N LYS A 40 -2.66 -7.48 9.88
CA LYS A 40 -2.18 -6.44 8.98
C LYS A 40 -1.89 -7.15 7.65
N PRO A 41 -2.66 -6.91 6.57
CA PRO A 41 -2.18 -7.30 5.26
C PRO A 41 -0.82 -6.61 5.09
N ASP A 42 0.23 -7.39 4.87
CA ASP A 42 1.46 -6.83 4.36
C ASP A 42 1.11 -6.16 3.03
N GLU A 43 0.90 -4.84 3.03
CA GLU A 43 0.96 -4.01 1.83
C GLU A 43 2.41 -3.89 1.34
N THR A 44 3.22 -4.93 1.56
CA THR A 44 4.61 -5.05 1.13
C THR A 44 4.74 -6.34 0.36
N ASP A 45 3.98 -6.45 -0.72
CA ASP A 45 4.34 -7.36 -1.80
C ASP A 45 4.12 -6.69 -3.16
N LEU A 46 4.58 -5.45 -3.26
CA LEU A 46 5.14 -5.01 -4.53
C LEU A 46 6.57 -5.54 -4.56
N SER A 47 6.72 -6.79 -5.01
CA SER A 47 8.02 -7.39 -5.28
C SER A 47 8.68 -6.58 -6.40
N ILE A 48 9.45 -5.56 -6.02
CA ILE A 48 10.38 -4.87 -6.91
C ILE A 48 11.53 -5.84 -7.10
N VAL A 49 11.34 -6.79 -8.00
CA VAL A 49 12.44 -7.64 -8.45
C VAL A 49 13.30 -6.74 -9.33
N LEU A 50 14.42 -6.26 -8.79
CA LEU A 50 15.52 -5.78 -9.61
C LEU A 50 15.92 -6.96 -10.51
N PRO A 51 15.71 -6.90 -11.84
CA PRO A 51 16.06 -8.02 -12.69
C PRO A 51 17.58 -8.16 -12.65
N SER A 52 18.04 -9.15 -11.90
CA SER A 52 19.40 -9.65 -12.04
C SER A 52 19.47 -10.25 -13.42
N GLN A 53 20.26 -9.61 -14.28
CA GLN A 53 20.37 -9.92 -15.69
C GLN A 53 20.69 -11.40 -15.88
N VAL A 54 19.71 -12.16 -16.35
CA VAL A 54 19.96 -13.42 -17.03
C VAL A 54 19.87 -13.09 -18.51
N PRO A 55 20.96 -13.18 -19.30
CA PRO A 55 20.88 -12.93 -20.72
C PRO A 55 20.09 -14.08 -21.34
N ASN A 56 18.83 -13.85 -21.69
CA ASN A 56 18.12 -14.79 -22.53
C ASN A 56 18.37 -14.43 -23.98
N GLU A 57 18.86 -15.40 -24.74
CA GLU A 57 19.22 -15.25 -26.14
C GLU A 57 17.93 -15.07 -26.95
N ASN A 58 17.61 -13.80 -27.19
CA ASN A 58 16.72 -13.30 -28.23
C ASN A 58 15.20 -13.51 -28.02
N PRO A 59 14.57 -12.96 -26.96
CA PRO A 59 13.15 -12.65 -27.03
C PRO A 59 12.98 -11.31 -27.76
N LEU A 60 11.89 -11.13 -28.51
CA LEU A 60 11.52 -9.80 -29.04
C LEU A 60 11.48 -8.83 -27.88
N ASP A 61 12.48 -7.96 -27.71
CA ASP A 61 12.58 -7.11 -26.53
C ASP A 61 11.43 -6.11 -26.58
N ILE A 62 10.36 -6.36 -25.81
CA ILE A 62 9.31 -5.38 -25.65
C ILE A 62 9.88 -4.28 -24.78
N ASP A 63 10.14 -3.14 -25.39
CA ASP A 63 10.65 -1.97 -24.70
C ASP A 63 9.80 -1.65 -23.46
N PRO A 64 10.41 -1.44 -22.30
CA PRO A 64 9.70 -0.99 -21.11
C PRO A 64 9.02 0.35 -21.38
N ILE A 65 7.79 0.50 -20.91
CA ILE A 65 7.08 1.78 -21.03
C ILE A 65 7.49 2.71 -19.90
N ALA A 66 7.79 3.96 -20.22
CA ALA A 66 7.94 5.03 -19.25
C ALA A 66 6.64 5.85 -19.14
N ILE A 67 6.08 5.94 -17.93
CA ILE A 67 5.00 6.88 -17.60
C ILE A 67 5.59 7.97 -16.72
N VAL A 68 5.42 9.24 -17.09
CA VAL A 68 5.89 10.38 -16.29
C VAL A 68 4.71 11.22 -15.86
N ILE A 69 4.68 11.59 -14.58
CA ILE A 69 3.72 12.54 -14.01
C ILE A 69 4.45 13.86 -13.77
N GLY A 70 4.07 14.88 -14.54
CA GLY A 70 4.63 16.23 -14.39
C GLY A 70 4.11 16.97 -13.15
N PRO A 71 4.78 18.05 -12.73
CA PRO A 71 4.40 18.85 -11.57
C PRO A 71 3.05 19.57 -11.75
N ASP A 72 2.65 19.84 -12.99
CA ASP A 72 1.33 20.38 -13.35
C ASP A 72 0.20 19.32 -13.28
N GLY A 73 0.57 18.05 -13.15
CA GLY A 73 -0.31 16.90 -13.19
C GLY A 73 -0.61 16.40 -14.61
N SER A 74 0.20 16.78 -15.60
CA SER A 74 0.24 16.14 -16.91
C SER A 74 0.77 14.71 -16.79
N VAL A 75 0.34 13.82 -17.70
CA VAL A 75 0.77 12.43 -17.74
C VAL A 75 1.28 12.12 -19.13
N THR A 76 2.52 11.65 -19.25
CA THR A 76 3.09 11.24 -20.53
C THR A 76 3.29 9.73 -20.57
N TYR A 77 3.03 9.12 -21.72
CA TYR A 77 3.33 7.73 -22.05
C TYR A 77 4.43 7.73 -23.12
N ASN A 78 5.63 7.22 -22.80
CA ASN A 78 6.80 7.26 -23.68
C ASN A 78 6.99 8.64 -24.32
N GLU A 79 7.04 9.69 -23.49
CA GLU A 79 7.20 11.10 -23.89
C GLU A 79 5.98 11.71 -24.62
N GLU A 80 4.97 10.92 -24.97
CA GLU A 80 3.74 11.42 -25.56
C GLU A 80 2.75 11.83 -24.48
N ASN A 81 2.28 13.09 -24.54
CA ASN A 81 1.29 13.59 -23.60
C ASN A 81 -0.05 12.87 -23.77
N ILE A 82 -0.55 12.29 -22.69
CA ILE A 82 -1.88 11.67 -22.66
C ILE A 82 -2.90 12.73 -22.24
N PRO A 83 -3.82 13.12 -23.14
CA PRO A 83 -4.86 14.07 -22.81
C PRO A 83 -5.76 13.50 -21.72
N ILE A 84 -5.99 14.32 -20.70
CA ILE A 84 -6.93 13.99 -19.64
C ILE A 84 -8.33 14.19 -20.20
N SER A 85 -9.04 13.09 -20.39
CA SER A 85 -10.36 13.09 -20.99
C SER A 85 -11.28 12.23 -20.14
N GLY A 86 -12.16 12.85 -19.34
CA GLY A 86 -13.10 12.10 -18.50
C GLY A 86 -13.52 12.83 -17.22
N GLY A 87 -14.51 12.25 -16.54
CA GLY A 87 -15.09 12.73 -15.27
C GLY A 87 -14.21 12.47 -14.04
N SER A 88 -14.77 12.02 -12.92
CA SER A 88 -14.04 11.78 -11.66
C SER A 88 -13.43 10.38 -11.57
N GLY A 89 -12.25 10.28 -10.92
CA GLY A 89 -11.63 9.01 -10.54
C GLY A 89 -10.96 8.25 -11.70
N ALA A 90 -11.13 6.92 -11.71
CA ALA A 90 -10.37 6.01 -12.57
C ALA A 90 -10.66 6.18 -14.08
N ASP A 91 -11.73 6.87 -14.44
CA ASP A 91 -12.13 7.13 -15.83
C ASP A 91 -11.49 8.39 -16.44
N ARG A 92 -10.52 9.00 -15.73
CA ARG A 92 -9.83 10.22 -16.15
C ARG A 92 -8.80 10.03 -17.25
N LEU A 93 -8.31 8.80 -17.42
CA LEU A 93 -7.24 8.45 -18.36
C LEU A 93 -7.64 7.26 -19.24
N PRO A 94 -8.72 7.36 -20.04
CA PRO A 94 -9.21 6.26 -20.87
C PRO A 94 -8.20 5.86 -21.95
N GLU A 95 -7.49 6.84 -22.51
CA GLU A 95 -6.48 6.59 -23.54
C GLU A 95 -5.27 5.84 -22.97
N LEU A 96 -4.79 6.22 -21.78
CA LEU A 96 -3.71 5.51 -21.09
C LEU A 96 -4.08 4.04 -20.88
N ARG A 97 -5.32 3.77 -20.43
CA ARG A 97 -5.81 2.40 -20.24
C ARG A 97 -5.83 1.61 -21.54
N GLN A 98 -6.29 2.20 -22.62
CA GLN A 98 -6.32 1.54 -23.92
C GLN A 98 -4.91 1.17 -24.39
N ARG A 99 -3.95 2.10 -24.26
CA ARG A 99 -2.54 1.86 -24.61
C ARG A 99 -1.92 0.76 -23.74
N LEU A 100 -2.12 0.82 -22.42
CA LEU A 100 -1.64 -0.21 -21.49
C LEU A 100 -2.26 -1.58 -21.77
N LYS A 101 -3.54 -1.63 -22.12
CA LYS A 101 -4.23 -2.88 -22.49
C LYS A 101 -3.64 -3.51 -23.75
N SER A 102 -3.39 -2.69 -24.78
CA SER A 102 -2.73 -3.14 -26.00
C SER A 102 -1.31 -3.62 -25.71
N TYR A 103 -0.55 -2.87 -24.91
CA TYR A 103 0.80 -3.27 -24.52
C TYR A 103 0.82 -4.61 -23.77
N LYS A 104 -0.07 -4.78 -22.79
CA LYS A 104 -0.19 -6.04 -22.07
C LYS A 104 -0.51 -7.21 -23.00
N LEU A 105 -1.42 -7.02 -23.96
CA LEU A 105 -1.76 -8.08 -24.91
C LEU A 105 -0.55 -8.48 -25.77
N LEU A 106 0.33 -7.54 -26.12
CA LEU A 106 1.58 -7.80 -26.82
C LEU A 106 2.58 -8.57 -25.94
N ALA A 107 2.72 -8.16 -24.67
CA ALA A 107 3.57 -8.86 -23.70
C ALA A 107 3.11 -10.29 -23.43
N ASP A 108 1.81 -10.47 -23.17
CA ASP A 108 1.20 -11.80 -22.98
C ASP A 108 1.36 -12.67 -24.24
N GLY A 109 1.27 -12.08 -25.45
CA GLY A 109 1.43 -12.78 -26.73
C GLY A 109 2.86 -13.18 -27.08
N THR A 110 3.86 -12.51 -26.51
CA THR A 110 5.29 -12.80 -26.68
C THR A 110 5.88 -13.60 -25.51
N ASN A 111 5.02 -14.00 -24.56
CA ASN A 111 5.40 -14.68 -23.34
C ASN A 111 6.42 -13.89 -22.51
N GLN A 112 6.33 -12.57 -22.57
CA GLN A 112 7.13 -11.62 -21.79
C GLN A 112 6.27 -10.91 -20.74
N GLU A 113 6.92 -10.43 -19.68
CA GLU A 113 6.23 -9.67 -18.65
C GLU A 113 6.16 -8.19 -19.03
N ALA A 114 4.96 -7.61 -19.00
CA ALA A 114 4.75 -6.19 -19.27
C ALA A 114 5.41 -5.33 -18.17
N MET A 115 6.51 -4.64 -18.51
CA MET A 115 7.28 -3.82 -17.57
C MET A 115 6.98 -2.32 -17.77
N VAL A 116 6.60 -1.63 -16.69
CA VAL A 116 6.29 -0.20 -16.71
C VAL A 116 7.13 0.53 -15.67
N THR A 117 7.80 1.61 -16.08
CA THR A 117 8.50 2.54 -15.19
C THR A 117 7.63 3.77 -14.95
N LEU A 118 7.22 4.00 -13.71
CA LEU A 118 6.48 5.18 -13.29
C LEU A 118 7.46 6.19 -12.67
N LYS A 119 7.53 7.37 -13.29
CA LYS A 119 8.24 8.55 -12.79
C LYS A 119 7.23 9.54 -12.23
N ALA A 120 7.34 9.84 -10.95
CA ALA A 120 6.53 10.86 -10.31
C ALA A 120 7.46 11.88 -9.64
N ASP A 121 7.16 13.16 -9.83
CA ASP A 121 7.77 14.25 -9.08
C ASP A 121 7.04 14.40 -7.73
N ASP A 122 7.75 14.78 -6.66
CA ASP A 122 7.17 15.04 -5.33
C ASP A 122 6.16 16.21 -5.36
N ALA A 123 6.35 17.16 -6.30
CA ALA A 123 5.37 18.22 -6.56
C ALA A 123 4.14 17.74 -7.34
N GLY A 124 4.19 16.51 -7.88
CA GLY A 124 3.13 15.90 -8.64
C GLY A 124 1.86 15.74 -7.80
N LYS A 125 0.71 16.11 -8.37
CA LYS A 125 -0.59 15.97 -7.68
C LYS A 125 -0.79 14.52 -7.25
N THR A 126 -0.88 14.24 -5.95
CA THR A 126 -1.11 12.89 -5.38
C THR A 126 -2.27 12.16 -6.06
N GLN A 127 -3.33 12.91 -6.41
CA GLN A 127 -4.46 12.38 -7.17
C GLN A 127 -4.06 11.78 -8.53
N ARG A 128 -3.08 12.35 -9.23
CA ARG A 128 -2.60 11.87 -10.53
C ARG A 128 -1.82 10.58 -10.41
N PHE A 129 -1.02 10.44 -9.36
CA PHE A 129 -0.37 9.19 -9.05
C PHE A 129 -1.41 8.07 -8.84
N ILE A 130 -2.44 8.33 -8.03
CA ILE A 130 -3.54 7.39 -7.81
C ILE A 130 -4.28 7.07 -9.12
N ASP A 131 -4.55 8.06 -9.96
CA ASP A 131 -5.22 7.87 -11.25
C ASP A 131 -4.41 6.91 -12.17
N VAL A 132 -3.09 7.08 -12.25
CA VAL A 132 -2.18 6.25 -13.06
C VAL A 132 -2.04 4.83 -12.48
N VAL A 133 -1.89 4.70 -11.16
CA VAL A 133 -1.82 3.39 -10.48
C VAL A 133 -3.12 2.62 -10.69
N ASN A 134 -4.28 3.27 -10.58
CA ASN A 134 -5.57 2.67 -10.88
C ASN A 134 -5.71 2.23 -12.34
N ALA A 135 -5.12 2.98 -13.29
CA ALA A 135 -5.08 2.59 -14.69
C ALA A 135 -4.22 1.31 -14.88
N LEU A 136 -3.04 1.23 -14.27
CA LEU A 136 -2.18 0.04 -14.30
C LEU A 136 -2.86 -1.19 -13.67
N ALA A 137 -3.48 -1.01 -12.50
CA ALA A 137 -4.21 -2.05 -11.80
C ALA A 137 -5.39 -2.58 -12.62
N SER A 138 -6.12 -1.71 -13.33
CA SER A 138 -7.25 -2.10 -14.18
C SER A 138 -6.86 -3.04 -15.33
N VAL A 139 -5.60 -2.96 -15.78
CA VAL A 139 -5.04 -3.81 -16.84
C VAL A 139 -4.32 -5.04 -16.26
N LYS A 140 -4.22 -5.16 -14.93
CA LYS A 140 -3.48 -6.22 -14.21
C LYS A 140 -2.00 -6.28 -14.61
N ILE A 141 -1.35 -5.14 -14.83
CA ILE A 141 0.11 -5.06 -14.97
C ILE A 141 0.69 -5.09 -13.55
N LYS A 142 1.61 -6.03 -13.29
CA LYS A 142 2.20 -6.23 -11.95
C LYS A 142 3.62 -5.68 -11.84
N ASN A 143 4.37 -5.68 -12.93
CA ASN A 143 5.77 -5.26 -12.94
C ASN A 143 5.86 -3.75 -13.14
N VAL A 144 5.77 -3.02 -12.03
CA VAL A 144 5.87 -1.56 -12.00
C VAL A 144 7.11 -1.16 -11.23
N THR A 145 8.03 -0.45 -11.88
CA THR A 145 9.19 0.18 -11.24
C THR A 145 8.87 1.64 -10.98
N MET A 146 9.03 2.12 -9.75
CA MET A 146 8.81 3.52 -9.39
C MET A 146 10.15 4.24 -9.24
N THR A 147 10.25 5.45 -9.78
CA THR A 147 11.46 6.29 -9.68
C THR A 147 11.03 7.75 -9.46
N GLY A 148 11.73 8.49 -8.60
CA GLY A 148 11.47 9.93 -8.41
C GLY A 148 10.99 10.35 -7.01
N PHE A 149 10.61 9.41 -6.14
CA PHE A 149 10.53 9.71 -4.71
C PHE A 149 11.96 9.84 -4.19
N ARG A 150 12.38 11.07 -3.89
CA ARG A 150 13.58 11.25 -3.07
C ARG A 150 13.14 10.87 -1.66
N ASP A 151 13.77 9.84 -1.10
CA ASP A 151 13.73 9.64 0.35
C ASP A 151 14.38 10.89 0.96
N GLU A 152 13.57 11.88 1.32
CA GLU A 152 13.99 12.94 2.23
C GLU A 152 14.09 12.32 3.63
N GLU A 153 15.14 11.51 3.83
CA GLU A 153 15.72 11.33 5.16
C GLU A 153 16.59 12.55 5.46
N GLU A 154 16.01 13.58 6.08
CA GLU A 154 16.72 14.56 6.92
C GLU A 154 15.95 14.84 8.21
#